data_AF-A0AAT9H8R6-F1
#
_entry.id   AF-A0AAT9H8R6-F1
#
_cell.length_a   1.000
_cell.length_b   1.000
_cell.length_c   1.000
_cell.angle_alpha   90.00
_cell.angle_beta   90.00
_cell.angle_gamma   90.00
#
_symmetry.space_group_name_H-M   'P 1'
#
loop_
_entity.id
_entity.type
_entity.pdbx_description
1 polymer ?
#
loop_
_entity_poly.entity_id
_entity_poly.type
_entity_poly.pdbx_seq_one_letter_code
_entity_poly.pdbx_strand_id
1 'polypeptide(L)' 'MDTKDFEQPGADAIVATVQREISNGPTILFHDAGGDRAQTVDALREVLPWLKEQGYSFGFPVR' A
#
# COMPACT_ATOMS: atom_id res chain seq x y z
N MET A 1 5.31 7.05 -1.90
CA MET A 1 5.48 6.18 -3.07
C MET A 1 4.10 5.79 -3.59
N ASP A 2 3.98 5.49 -4.88
CA ASP A 2 2.72 5.11 -5.52
C ASP A 2 2.72 3.60 -5.79
N THR A 3 1.72 2.90 -5.24
CA THR A 3 1.59 1.45 -5.36
C THR A 3 1.22 1.00 -6.77
N LYS A 4 0.68 1.91 -7.59
CA LYS A 4 0.10 1.61 -8.91
C LYS A 4 -1.00 0.55 -8.87
N ASP A 5 -1.70 0.43 -7.74
CA ASP A 5 -2.80 -0.52 -7.56
C ASP A 5 -3.95 -0.27 -8.57
N PHE A 6 -4.10 0.96 -9.07
CA PHE A 6 -5.03 1.31 -10.14
C PHE A 6 -4.77 0.58 -11.47
N GLU A 7 -3.55 0.10 -11.73
CA GLU A 7 -3.20 -0.69 -12.93
C GLU A 7 -3.65 -2.16 -12.82
N GLN A 8 -4.18 -2.55 -11.65
CA GLN A 8 -4.63 -3.91 -11.34
C GLN A 8 -3.56 -5.02 -11.48
N PRO A 9 -2.33 -4.85 -10.93
CA PRO A 9 -1.23 -5.79 -11.15
C PRO A 9 -1.30 -7.09 -10.33
N GLY A 10 -2.26 -7.23 -9.41
CA GLY A 10 -2.37 -8.30 -8.42
C GLY A 10 -1.84 -7.92 -7.04
N ALA A 11 -2.38 -8.53 -5.98
CA ALA A 11 -2.07 -8.21 -4.59
C ALA A 11 -0.57 -8.38 -4.26
N ASP A 12 0.03 -9.51 -4.66
CA ASP A 12 1.46 -9.80 -4.44
C ASP A 12 2.38 -8.71 -5.05
N ALA A 13 2.03 -8.21 -6.23
CA ALA A 13 2.80 -7.17 -6.91
C ALA A 13 2.71 -5.82 -6.18
N ILE A 14 1.54 -5.51 -5.60
CA ILE A 14 1.32 -4.32 -4.77
C ILE A 14 2.16 -4.44 -3.48
N VAL A 15 2.09 -5.58 -2.78
CA VAL A 15 2.88 -5.86 -1.57
C VAL A 15 4.38 -5.71 -1.85
N ALA A 16 4.88 -6.35 -2.91
CA ALA A 16 6.29 -6.29 -3.29
C ALA A 16 6.75 -4.86 -3.62
N THR A 17 5.87 -4.07 -4.22
CA THR A 17 6.13 -2.66 -4.55
C THR A 17 6.22 -1.81 -3.27
N VAL A 18 5.32 -2.00 -2.31
CA VAL A 18 5.42 -1.32 -1.01
C VAL A 18 6.72 -1.69 -0.29
N GLN A 19 7.03 -2.98 -0.17
CA GLN A 19 8.22 -3.45 0.55
C GLN A 19 9.53 -2.91 -0.06
N ARG A 20 9.58 -2.81 -1.39
CA ARG A 20 10.74 -2.28 -2.13
C ARG A 20 10.92 -0.77 -1.95
N GLU A 21 9.82 -0.03 -1.87
CA GLU A 21 9.84 1.44 -2.01
C GLU A 21 9.49 2.21 -0.74
N ILE A 22 9.21 1.52 0.37
CA ILE A 22 8.85 2.16 1.64
C ILE A 22 9.90 3.15 2.17
N SER A 23 11.17 2.94 1.82
CA SER A 23 12.27 3.84 2.18
C SER A 23 12.21 5.21 1.49
N ASN A 24 11.39 5.36 0.44
CA ASN A 24 11.27 6.60 -0.34
C ASN A 24 10.45 7.68 0.36
N GLY A 25 9.77 7.38 1.48
CA GLY A 25 9.08 8.39 2.28
C GLY A 25 7.87 7.85 3.05
N PRO A 26 7.29 8.69 3.92
CA PRO A 26 6.28 8.24 4.89
C PRO A 26 4.87 8.08 4.31
N THR A 27 4.62 8.51 3.08
CA THR A 27 3.29 8.49 2.45
C THR A 27 3.21 7.43 1.36
N ILE A 28 2.21 6.55 1.46
CA ILE A 28 1.90 5.49 0.49
C ILE A 28 0.54 5.80 -0.14
N LEU A 29 0.45 5.76 -1.47
CA LEU A 29 -0.78 6.03 -2.21
C LEU A 29 -1.45 4.73 -2.69
N PHE A 30 -2.75 4.62 -2.44
CA PHE A 30 -3.67 3.56 -2.89
C PHE A 30 -4.96 4.19 -3.44
N HIS A 31 -5.75 3.42 -4.20
CA HIS A 31 -6.99 3.86 -4.83
C HIS A 31 -8.19 2.99 -4.44
N ASP A 32 -9.35 3.62 -4.14
CA ASP A 32 -10.57 2.93 -3.70
C ASP A 32 -11.78 3.10 -4.66
N ALA A 33 -11.58 3.73 -5.83
CA ALA A 33 -12.61 4.00 -6.83
C ALA A 33 -12.26 3.48 -8.23
N GLY A 34 -13.27 3.36 -9.11
CA GLY A 34 -13.11 3.02 -10.53
C GLY A 34 -13.30 1.53 -10.89
N GLY A 35 -14.11 0.79 -10.11
CA GLY A 35 -14.42 -0.63 -10.35
C GLY A 35 -14.00 -1.53 -9.19
N ASP A 36 -13.78 -2.81 -9.47
CA ASP A 36 -13.34 -3.77 -8.45
C ASP A 36 -11.92 -3.44 -7.94
N ARG A 37 -11.77 -3.37 -6.62
CA ARG A 37 -10.53 -3.07 -5.90
C ARG A 37 -10.18 -4.15 -4.87
N ALA A 38 -10.68 -5.38 -5.06
CA ALA A 38 -10.39 -6.51 -4.16
C ALA A 38 -8.88 -6.70 -3.92
N GLN A 39 -8.05 -6.61 -4.97
CA GLN A 39 -6.59 -6.74 -4.82
C GLN A 39 -5.93 -5.65 -3.95
N THR A 40 -6.47 -4.42 -3.95
CA THR A 40 -5.99 -3.33 -3.10
C THR A 40 -6.30 -3.67 -1.65
N VAL A 41 -7.52 -4.15 -1.40
CA VAL A 41 -7.94 -4.60 -0.06
C VAL A 41 -7.12 -5.80 0.41
N ASP A 42 -6.87 -6.78 -0.47
CA ASP A 42 -6.05 -7.95 -0.18
C ASP A 42 -4.60 -7.56 0.13
N ALA A 43 -4.00 -6.70 -0.68
CA ALA A 43 -2.66 -6.17 -0.39
C ALA A 43 -2.61 -5.40 0.94
N LEU A 44 -3.64 -4.60 1.27
CA LEU A 44 -3.70 -3.89 2.55
C LEU A 44 -3.78 -4.84 3.75
N ARG A 45 -4.39 -6.02 3.60
CA ARG A 45 -4.42 -7.05 4.67
C ARG A 45 -3.03 -7.58 5.01
N GLU A 46 -2.07 -7.51 4.10
CA GLU A 46 -0.68 -7.93 4.31
C GLU A 46 0.25 -6.76 4.67
N VAL A 47 0.12 -5.65 3.95
CA VAL A 47 0.98 -4.47 4.10
C VAL A 47 0.84 -3.86 5.49
N LEU A 48 -0.38 -3.74 6.04
CA LEU A 48 -0.58 -3.05 7.31
C LEU A 48 0.04 -3.80 8.51
N PRO A 49 -0.16 -5.14 8.66
CA PRO A 49 0.57 -5.90 9.66
C PRO A 49 2.09 -5.85 9.47
N TRP A 50 2.57 -6.01 8.23
CA TRP A 50 4.00 -5.97 7.94
C TRP A 50 4.64 -4.64 8.34
N LEU A 51 4.02 -3.51 7.99
CA LEU A 51 4.50 -2.17 8.39
C LEU A 51 4.54 -2.02 9.92
N LYS A 52 3.54 -2.55 10.62
CA LYS A 52 3.52 -2.53 12.09
C LYS A 52 4.67 -3.36 12.68
N GLU A 53 4.98 -4.53 12.10
CA GLU A 53 6.13 -5.36 12.50
C GLU A 53 7.48 -4.66 12.26
N GLN A 54 7.58 -3.85 11.20
CA GLN A 54 8.75 -3.01 10.94
C GLN A 54 8.85 -1.78 11.86
N GLY A 55 7.88 -1.58 12.77
CA GLY A 55 7.88 -0.47 13.73
C GLY A 55 7.29 0.84 13.21
N TYR A 56 6.61 0.82 12.05
CA TYR A 56 5.89 2.00 11.56
C TYR A 56 4.60 2.23 12.35
N SER A 57 4.17 3.50 12.37
CA SER A 57 2.86 3.92 12.89
C SER A 57 2.07 4.60 11.77
N PHE A 58 0.74 4.60 11.89
CA PHE A 58 -0.16 5.19 10.92
C PHE A 58 -0.72 6.50 11.47
N GLY A 59 -0.80 7.50 10.61
CA GLY A 59 -1.36 8.81 10.95
C GLY A 59 -2.03 9.44 9.73
N PHE A 60 -2.69 10.56 9.98
CA PHE A 60 -3.22 11.37 8.90
C PHE A 60 -2.11 12.24 8.29
N PRO A 61 -2.18 12.55 6.99
CA PRO A 61 -1.27 13.52 6.38
C PRO A 61 -1.29 14.84 7.16
N VAL A 62 -0.10 15.34 7.48
CA VAL A 62 0.07 16.70 8.01
C VAL A 62 0.01 17.70 6.85
N ARG A 63 -0.65 18.83 7.07
CA ARG A 63 -0.70 19.95 6.11
C ARG A 63 0.64 20.65 5.99
#